data_AF-A0A537K099-F1
#
_entry.id   AF-A0A537K099-F1
#
_cell.length_a   1.000
_cell.length_b   1.000
_cell.length_c   1.000
_cell.angle_alpha   90.00
_cell.angle_beta   90.00
_cell.angle_gamma   90.00
#
_symmetry.space_group_name_H-M   'P 1'
#
loop_
_entity.id
_entity.type
_entity.pdbx_description
1 polymer ?
#
loop_
_entity_poly.entity_id
_entity_poly.type
_entity_poly.pdbx_seq_one_letter_code
_entity_poly.pdbx_strand_id
1 'polypeptide(L)'
;MKQLSILFFGLVISLSVLAHKNIAGNNLTVSINGNKNLQVSIDGKDFNLANSNILGTKTTIVLNNLEPGQHTLQIIRTDLNTMRSGRISAPFNLRNNYEMLINVNNNGSLELMENLKPGISDNQVAINNADFNLLLKNVKAQRSASERRNTISTAFNNTSKYFTTTQVIQLLQLINAENFRLQLSKLSYRSVTDRSNFYQVYELLNSQAGKDELVAYVNNYNEGGNPNSTMNNVNFNNLYQTIQQQWPVSVQMNSLTTAFTNTSNYFTAYQASQLIQIVSAESNRLQLAKISYRSITDQNNFNQIYNLLSTQASKNELSAYINNNSNGSNPNGVMTDVNFTNLYQNIQQQWPVGTQMNSLTNAFNNTSNYFTTYQASQLIQIVSAEANRLQLAKLSYRSITDQSNFNQIYNLLSNQASKNELAAYLNDNYNTGTVANVAMTDATFTSLYQSIQAKYLPFEKMTSLTSTFNITSNYFTSAQAKQLVALVSSESNRLQLAKLSYRTIVDRGNFNQLYELLNSQTSRNELDTYVKAYKD
;
A
#
# COMPACT_ATOMS: atom_id res chain seq x y z
N MET A 1 -55.83 -12.43 -26.90
CA MET A 1 -55.97 -11.01 -27.31
C MET A 1 -55.75 -10.16 -26.08
N LYS A 2 -54.50 -9.72 -25.83
CA LYS A 2 -54.05 -8.35 -26.11
C LYS A 2 -54.92 -7.27 -25.45
N GLN A 3 -55.08 -7.25 -24.12
CA GLN A 3 -55.44 -6.01 -23.39
C GLN A 3 -55.31 -6.03 -21.85
N LEU A 4 -54.52 -6.93 -21.25
CA LEU A 4 -54.30 -6.93 -19.78
C LEU A 4 -52.84 -6.77 -19.35
N SER A 5 -51.93 -6.45 -20.27
CA SER A 5 -50.50 -6.27 -19.97
C SER A 5 -50.03 -4.80 -19.90
N ILE A 6 -50.95 -3.83 -19.89
CA ILE A 6 -50.61 -2.38 -19.91
C ILE A 6 -50.75 -1.71 -18.53
N LEU A 7 -51.34 -2.37 -17.53
CA LEU A 7 -51.62 -1.74 -16.23
C LEU A 7 -50.65 -2.11 -15.09
N PHE A 8 -49.57 -2.85 -15.36
CA PHE A 8 -48.58 -3.26 -14.35
C PHE A 8 -47.18 -2.64 -14.53
N PHE A 9 -47.01 -1.72 -15.49
CA PHE A 9 -45.74 -1.03 -15.76
C PHE A 9 -45.75 0.47 -15.39
N GLY A 10 -46.76 0.93 -14.65
CA GLY A 10 -46.99 2.35 -14.35
C GLY A 10 -46.84 2.78 -12.88
N LEU A 11 -46.28 1.94 -12.00
CA LEU A 11 -46.32 2.21 -10.55
C LEU A 11 -45.02 1.88 -9.79
N VAL A 12 -43.85 2.11 -10.41
CA VAL A 12 -42.53 2.03 -9.73
C VAL A 12 -41.60 3.21 -10.10
N ILE A 13 -42.12 4.39 -10.43
CA ILE A 13 -41.28 5.59 -10.57
C ILE A 13 -41.95 6.78 -9.89
N SER A 14 -42.00 6.77 -8.56
CA SER A 14 -42.16 7.99 -7.76
C SER A 14 -42.10 7.67 -6.27
N LEU A 15 -40.91 7.38 -5.75
CA LEU A 15 -40.62 7.41 -4.31
C LEU A 15 -39.11 7.58 -4.10
N SER A 16 -38.55 8.63 -4.70
CA SER A 16 -37.33 9.27 -4.19
C SER A 16 -37.75 10.57 -3.51
N VAL A 17 -38.41 10.43 -2.36
CA VAL A 17 -38.69 11.55 -1.47
C VAL A 17 -37.37 11.95 -0.80
N LEU A 18 -36.89 13.12 -1.23
CA LEU A 18 -36.18 14.11 -0.41
C LEU A 18 -35.13 13.56 0.57
N ALA A 19 -33.96 13.24 0.04
CA ALA A 19 -32.73 13.67 0.69
C ALA A 19 -32.31 14.99 0.03
N HIS A 20 -33.03 16.07 0.33
CA HIS A 20 -32.49 17.43 0.14
C HIS A 20 -31.35 17.60 1.14
N LYS A 21 -30.18 17.06 0.80
CA LYS A 21 -28.95 17.53 1.39
C LYS A 21 -28.86 18.98 0.89
N ASN A 22 -28.95 19.95 1.78
CA ASN A 22 -28.56 21.33 1.48
C ASN A 22 -27.10 21.29 1.04
N ILE A 23 -26.85 21.01 -0.23
CA ILE A 23 -25.57 21.25 -0.88
C ILE A 23 -25.61 22.75 -1.11
N ALA A 24 -24.82 23.49 -0.36
CA ALA A 24 -24.56 24.89 -0.66
C ALA A 24 -24.11 24.96 -2.11
N GLY A 25 -24.97 25.40 -3.03
CA GLY A 25 -24.70 25.27 -4.45
C GLY A 25 -23.59 26.23 -4.89
N ASN A 26 -23.04 26.04 -6.09
CA ASN A 26 -21.82 26.73 -6.50
C ASN A 26 -22.10 28.16 -6.96
N ASN A 27 -21.13 29.05 -6.72
CA ASN A 27 -21.26 30.46 -7.09
C ASN A 27 -20.50 30.73 -8.38
N LEU A 28 -21.15 31.40 -9.33
CA LEU A 28 -20.55 31.92 -10.55
C LEU A 28 -20.63 33.44 -10.51
N THR A 29 -19.48 34.09 -10.61
CA THR A 29 -19.36 35.54 -10.76
C THR A 29 -18.89 35.84 -12.17
N VAL A 30 -19.66 36.60 -12.93
CA VAL A 30 -19.24 37.13 -14.24
C VAL A 30 -19.01 38.62 -14.09
N SER A 31 -17.75 39.04 -14.24
CA SER A 31 -17.31 40.42 -14.15
C SER A 31 -17.04 40.95 -15.55
N ILE A 32 -17.70 42.02 -15.93
CA ILE A 32 -17.74 42.49 -17.30
C ILE A 32 -17.13 43.87 -17.36
N ASN A 33 -16.03 43.96 -18.10
CA ASN A 33 -15.31 45.19 -18.36
C ASN A 33 -15.73 45.72 -19.75
N GLY A 34 -16.15 46.98 -19.77
CA GLY A 34 -16.42 47.73 -20.99
C GLY A 34 -17.90 47.79 -21.39
N ASN A 35 -18.22 48.75 -22.24
CA ASN A 35 -19.57 49.20 -22.56
C ASN A 35 -20.15 48.61 -23.86
N LYS A 36 -19.48 47.60 -24.44
CA LYS A 36 -19.90 46.95 -25.69
C LYS A 36 -20.68 45.65 -25.47
N ASN A 37 -20.88 45.21 -24.22
CA ASN A 37 -21.56 43.97 -23.87
C ASN A 37 -23.03 44.29 -23.56
N LEU A 38 -23.99 43.85 -24.38
CA LEU A 38 -25.41 44.15 -24.15
C LEU A 38 -26.11 43.09 -23.32
N GLN A 39 -25.72 41.83 -23.52
CA GLN A 39 -26.41 40.68 -22.95
C GLN A 39 -25.41 39.58 -22.62
N VAL A 40 -25.60 38.97 -21.45
CA VAL A 40 -24.92 37.72 -21.07
C VAL A 40 -25.97 36.66 -20.88
N SER A 41 -25.74 35.47 -21.41
CA SER A 41 -26.57 34.30 -21.18
C SER A 41 -25.75 33.18 -20.56
N ILE A 42 -26.30 32.52 -19.55
CA ILE A 42 -25.69 31.35 -18.91
C ILE A 42 -26.70 30.22 -19.00
N ASP A 43 -26.35 29.14 -19.70
CA ASP A 43 -27.24 28.01 -20.02
C ASP A 43 -28.57 28.40 -20.65
N GLY A 44 -28.56 29.45 -21.48
CA GLY A 44 -29.75 29.97 -22.15
C GLY A 44 -30.59 30.93 -21.29
N LYS A 45 -30.18 31.20 -20.05
CA LYS A 45 -30.80 32.24 -19.21
C LYS A 45 -30.14 33.58 -19.45
N ASP A 46 -30.91 34.54 -19.96
CA ASP A 46 -30.45 35.87 -20.32
C ASP A 46 -30.38 36.84 -19.13
N PHE A 47 -29.33 37.65 -19.11
CA PHE A 47 -29.05 38.73 -18.17
C PHE A 47 -28.74 40.00 -18.97
N ASN A 48 -29.61 41.00 -18.84
CA ASN A 48 -29.43 42.31 -19.47
C ASN A 48 -28.43 43.14 -18.67
N LEU A 49 -27.50 43.79 -19.37
CA LEU A 49 -26.49 44.63 -18.75
C LEU A 49 -26.90 46.10 -18.84
N ALA A 50 -26.78 46.83 -17.73
CA ALA A 50 -26.88 48.28 -17.75
C ALA A 50 -25.58 48.87 -18.32
N ASN A 51 -25.59 49.23 -19.60
CA ASN A 51 -24.45 49.85 -20.26
C ASN A 51 -24.15 51.23 -19.64
N SER A 52 -22.97 51.36 -19.04
CA SER A 52 -22.41 52.65 -18.62
C SER A 52 -21.31 53.07 -19.58
N ASN A 53 -21.37 54.31 -20.07
CA ASN A 53 -20.32 54.90 -20.92
C ASN A 53 -19.13 55.45 -20.12
N ILE A 54 -19.14 55.28 -18.80
CA ILE A 54 -18.06 55.77 -17.92
C ILE A 54 -16.92 54.75 -17.94
N LEU A 55 -15.75 55.23 -18.38
CA LEU A 55 -14.52 54.43 -18.47
C LEU A 55 -14.22 53.76 -17.12
N GLY A 56 -14.07 52.43 -17.11
CA GLY A 56 -13.75 51.67 -15.89
C GLY A 56 -14.97 51.16 -15.11
N THR A 57 -16.20 51.43 -15.55
CA THR A 57 -17.39 50.80 -14.94
C THR A 57 -17.37 49.29 -15.21
N LYS A 58 -17.49 48.50 -14.13
CA LYS A 58 -17.60 47.04 -14.18
C LYS A 58 -19.02 46.63 -13.84
N THR A 59 -19.60 45.74 -14.65
CA THR A 59 -20.87 45.11 -14.32
C THR A 59 -20.62 43.69 -13.84
N THR A 60 -21.13 43.35 -12.66
CA THR A 60 -20.96 42.01 -12.07
C THR A 60 -22.30 41.31 -12.00
N ILE A 61 -22.37 40.10 -12.56
CA ILE A 61 -23.49 39.18 -12.39
C ILE A 61 -23.03 38.08 -11.43
N VAL A 62 -23.81 37.82 -10.40
CA VAL A 62 -23.55 36.70 -9.48
C VAL A 62 -24.72 35.72 -9.56
N LEU A 63 -24.42 34.47 -9.87
CA LEU A 63 -25.36 33.36 -9.81
C LEU A 63 -24.94 32.43 -8.68
N ASN A 64 -25.88 32.23 -7.76
CA ASN A 64 -25.72 31.30 -6.66
C ASN A 64 -26.49 30.03 -6.95
N ASN A 65 -26.00 28.92 -6.40
CA ASN A 65 -26.61 27.61 -6.52
C ASN A 65 -26.68 27.03 -7.93
N LEU A 66 -25.63 27.26 -8.73
CA LEU A 66 -25.48 26.54 -9.99
C LEU A 66 -25.02 25.10 -9.69
N GLU A 67 -25.65 24.12 -10.35
CA GLU A 67 -25.31 22.71 -10.20
C GLU A 67 -23.89 22.43 -10.71
N PRO A 68 -23.12 21.49 -10.12
CA PRO A 68 -21.86 21.07 -10.69
C PRO A 68 -22.05 20.43 -12.08
N GLY A 69 -21.19 20.76 -13.04
CA GLY A 69 -21.29 20.22 -14.40
C GLY A 69 -20.77 21.17 -15.48
N GLN A 70 -21.06 20.83 -16.73
CA GLN A 70 -20.75 21.69 -17.88
C GLN A 70 -21.85 22.72 -18.08
N HIS A 71 -21.44 23.97 -18.27
CA HIS A 71 -22.29 25.12 -18.53
C HIS A 71 -21.79 25.88 -19.76
N THR A 72 -22.64 26.71 -20.33
CA THR A 72 -22.30 27.54 -21.49
C THR A 72 -22.54 29.00 -21.18
N LEU A 73 -21.48 29.81 -21.30
CA LEU A 73 -21.55 31.26 -21.30
C LEU A 73 -21.71 31.76 -22.73
N GLN A 74 -22.66 32.67 -22.95
CA GLN A 74 -22.79 33.43 -24.18
C GLN A 74 -22.80 34.92 -23.88
N ILE A 75 -22.10 35.71 -24.69
CA ILE A 75 -22.05 37.16 -24.57
C ILE A 75 -22.37 37.74 -25.94
N ILE A 76 -23.36 38.63 -25.98
CA ILE A 76 -23.68 39.42 -27.16
C ILE A 76 -23.04 40.79 -27.00
N ARG A 77 -22.14 41.11 -27.93
CA ARG A 77 -21.43 42.37 -27.96
C ARG A 77 -21.86 43.17 -29.17
N THR A 78 -22.19 44.44 -29.00
CA THR A 78 -22.52 45.34 -30.12
C THR A 78 -21.49 46.46 -30.18
N ASP A 79 -20.91 46.63 -31.36
CA ASP A 79 -20.10 47.80 -31.61
C ASP A 79 -21.00 49.01 -31.90
N LEU A 80 -20.93 50.01 -31.01
CA LEU A 80 -21.78 51.20 -31.08
C LEU A 80 -21.54 52.05 -32.33
N ASN A 81 -20.36 51.95 -32.98
CA ASN A 81 -20.04 52.73 -34.16
C ASN A 81 -20.50 52.08 -35.47
N THR A 82 -20.61 50.75 -35.49
CA THR A 82 -21.00 49.99 -36.70
C THR A 82 -22.36 49.31 -36.58
N MET A 83 -22.98 49.36 -35.40
CA MET A 83 -24.21 48.64 -35.01
C MET A 83 -24.16 47.13 -35.29
N ARG A 84 -22.97 46.55 -35.46
CA ARG A 84 -22.80 45.11 -35.68
C ARG A 84 -22.67 44.40 -34.35
N SER A 85 -23.45 43.34 -34.18
CA SER A 85 -23.39 42.46 -33.02
C SER A 85 -22.57 41.21 -33.29
N GLY A 86 -21.61 40.91 -32.42
CA GLY A 86 -20.87 39.66 -32.37
C GLY A 86 -21.33 38.80 -31.19
N ARG A 87 -21.28 37.48 -31.36
CA ARG A 87 -21.56 36.51 -30.29
C ARG A 87 -20.28 35.80 -29.89
N ILE A 88 -20.04 35.74 -28.59
CA ILE A 88 -18.96 34.94 -27.99
C ILE A 88 -19.64 33.82 -27.22
N SER A 89 -19.26 32.58 -27.46
CA SER A 89 -19.76 31.41 -26.74
C SER A 89 -18.58 30.64 -26.18
N ALA A 90 -18.62 30.33 -24.89
CA ALA A 90 -17.56 29.61 -24.20
C ALA A 90 -18.16 28.58 -23.23
N PRO A 91 -17.84 27.29 -23.36
CA PRO A 91 -18.20 26.32 -22.34
C PRO A 91 -17.30 26.53 -21.10
N PHE A 92 -17.85 26.29 -19.92
CA PHE A 92 -17.10 26.22 -18.67
C PHE A 92 -17.65 25.09 -17.80
N ASN A 93 -16.78 24.44 -17.02
CA ASN A 93 -17.19 23.42 -16.07
C ASN A 93 -17.16 24.01 -14.67
N LEU A 94 -18.18 23.74 -13.87
CA LEU A 94 -18.25 24.16 -12.48
C LEU A 94 -18.16 22.93 -11.59
N ARG A 95 -17.10 22.84 -10.77
CA ARG A 95 -16.89 21.69 -9.89
C ARG A 95 -17.60 21.85 -8.56
N ASN A 96 -17.96 20.74 -7.93
CA ASN A 96 -18.44 20.77 -6.56
C ASN A 96 -17.38 21.40 -5.65
N ASN A 97 -17.78 22.28 -4.74
CA ASN A 97 -16.90 23.03 -3.82
C ASN A 97 -16.07 24.18 -4.43
N TYR A 98 -16.23 24.49 -5.71
CA TYR A 98 -15.55 25.60 -6.36
C TYR A 98 -16.54 26.71 -6.76
N GLU A 99 -16.00 27.92 -6.91
CA GLU A 99 -16.64 29.11 -7.43
C GLU A 99 -15.92 29.52 -8.72
N MET A 100 -16.68 29.97 -9.71
CA MET A 100 -16.13 30.40 -10.98
C MET A 100 -16.18 31.92 -11.07
N LEU A 101 -15.06 32.55 -11.41
CA LEU A 101 -14.99 33.94 -11.81
C LEU A 101 -14.70 34.01 -13.30
N ILE A 102 -15.56 34.66 -14.08
CA ILE A 102 -15.34 34.91 -15.50
C ILE A 102 -15.18 36.40 -15.73
N ASN A 103 -14.00 36.85 -16.10
CA ASN A 103 -13.77 38.23 -16.53
C ASN A 103 -13.97 38.32 -18.05
N VAL A 104 -14.87 39.22 -18.46
CA VAL A 104 -15.06 39.61 -19.86
C VAL A 104 -14.30 40.90 -20.09
N ASN A 105 -13.24 40.86 -20.88
CA ASN A 105 -12.39 42.02 -21.13
C ASN A 105 -13.00 42.98 -22.17
N ASN A 106 -12.46 44.21 -22.21
CA ASN A 106 -12.92 45.26 -23.13
C ASN A 106 -12.83 44.86 -24.61
N ASN A 107 -11.93 43.96 -24.97
CA ASN A 107 -11.77 43.42 -26.33
C ASN A 107 -12.61 42.16 -26.61
N GLY A 108 -13.37 41.67 -25.61
CA GLY A 108 -14.15 40.43 -25.71
C GLY A 108 -13.38 39.15 -25.38
N SER A 109 -12.10 39.23 -25.00
CA SER A 109 -11.43 38.05 -24.46
C SER A 109 -12.02 37.65 -23.10
N LEU A 110 -11.99 36.36 -22.81
CA LEU A 110 -12.51 35.80 -21.56
C LEU A 110 -11.34 35.28 -20.73
N GLU A 111 -11.39 35.56 -19.43
CA GLU A 111 -10.52 34.94 -18.43
C GLU A 111 -11.41 34.18 -17.47
N LEU A 112 -11.21 32.87 -17.39
CA LEU A 112 -11.95 31.99 -16.49
C LEU A 112 -11.03 31.61 -15.34
N MET A 113 -11.47 31.86 -14.12
CA MET A 113 -10.74 31.61 -12.90
C MET A 113 -11.63 30.81 -11.95
N GLU A 114 -11.30 29.54 -11.77
CA GLU A 114 -11.98 28.70 -10.78
C GLU A 114 -11.24 28.82 -9.44
N ASN A 115 -11.96 29.22 -8.40
CA ASN A 115 -11.45 29.39 -7.04
C ASN A 115 -12.19 28.42 -6.12
N LEU A 116 -11.51 27.87 -5.13
CA LEU A 116 -12.17 27.03 -4.13
C LEU A 116 -13.07 27.89 -3.24
N LYS A 117 -14.26 27.37 -2.87
CA LYS A 117 -15.16 28.08 -1.95
C LYS A 117 -14.46 28.43 -0.65
N PRO A 118 -14.62 29.66 -0.12
CA PRO A 118 -14.05 30.04 1.16
C PRO A 118 -14.54 29.09 2.27
N GLY A 119 -13.60 28.46 2.98
CA GLY A 119 -13.89 27.53 4.07
C GLY A 119 -13.88 26.04 3.71
N ILE A 120 -13.63 25.68 2.44
CA ILE A 120 -13.30 24.31 2.05
C ILE A 120 -11.78 24.20 1.93
N SER A 121 -11.16 23.32 2.71
CA SER A 121 -9.73 23.03 2.60
C SER A 121 -9.52 21.89 1.61
N ASP A 122 -9.09 22.20 0.40
CA ASP A 122 -8.45 21.24 -0.49
C ASP A 122 -6.96 21.58 -0.57
N ASN A 123 -6.09 20.65 -0.21
CA ASN A 123 -4.66 20.88 0.01
C ASN A 123 -3.84 21.00 -1.29
N GLN A 124 -4.47 21.25 -2.45
CA GLN A 124 -3.84 21.07 -3.77
C GLN A 124 -4.06 22.26 -4.73
N VAL A 125 -3.50 23.43 -4.39
CA VAL A 125 -3.54 24.64 -5.24
C VAL A 125 -2.41 24.59 -6.27
N ALA A 126 -2.71 24.89 -7.53
CA ALA A 126 -1.71 24.98 -8.59
C ALA A 126 -0.69 26.08 -8.29
N ILE A 127 0.57 25.87 -8.67
CA ILE A 127 1.62 26.86 -8.45
C ILE A 127 1.28 28.16 -9.17
N ASN A 128 1.51 29.28 -8.48
CA ASN A 128 1.21 30.60 -9.01
C ASN A 128 2.11 30.92 -10.23
N ASN A 129 1.70 31.90 -11.02
CA ASN A 129 2.39 32.27 -12.25
C ASN A 129 3.85 32.73 -12.04
N ALA A 130 4.17 33.36 -10.91
CA ALA A 130 5.53 33.82 -10.63
C ALA A 130 6.47 32.62 -10.39
N ASP A 131 6.05 31.67 -9.55
CA ASP A 131 6.80 30.46 -9.25
C ASP A 131 6.91 29.54 -10.48
N PHE A 132 5.85 29.47 -11.28
CA PHE A 132 5.87 28.74 -12.54
C PHE A 132 6.84 29.36 -13.55
N ASN A 133 6.83 30.69 -13.70
CA ASN A 133 7.75 31.38 -14.60
C ASN A 133 9.22 31.22 -14.19
N LEU A 134 9.49 31.19 -12.88
CA LEU A 134 10.82 30.90 -12.35
C LEU A 134 11.24 29.46 -12.69
N LEU A 135 10.36 28.49 -12.51
CA LEU A 135 10.60 27.09 -12.90
C LEU A 135 10.89 27.00 -14.41
N LEU A 136 10.08 27.65 -15.26
CA LEU A 136 10.25 27.63 -16.70
C LEU A 136 11.60 28.23 -17.12
N LYS A 137 12.01 29.34 -16.50
CA LYS A 137 13.34 29.95 -16.71
C LYS A 137 14.46 28.99 -16.31
N ASN A 138 14.33 28.33 -15.17
CA ASN A 138 15.33 27.37 -14.68
C ASN A 138 15.47 26.15 -15.60
N VAL A 139 14.36 25.63 -16.13
CA VAL A 139 14.38 24.53 -17.11
C VAL A 139 15.06 25.00 -18.41
N LYS A 140 14.71 26.18 -18.93
CA LYS A 140 15.31 26.72 -20.17
C LYS A 140 16.82 26.98 -20.03
N ALA A 141 17.30 27.29 -18.83
CA ALA A 141 18.72 27.54 -18.57
C ALA A 141 19.60 26.27 -18.51
N GLN A 142 19.00 25.08 -18.45
CA GLN A 142 19.76 23.83 -18.38
C GLN A 142 20.47 23.52 -19.72
N ARG A 143 21.74 23.12 -19.62
CA ARG A 143 22.65 22.96 -20.77
C ARG A 143 22.36 21.69 -21.56
N SER A 144 21.95 20.62 -20.89
CA SER A 144 21.65 19.33 -21.53
C SER A 144 20.17 18.95 -21.50
N ALA A 145 19.76 18.12 -22.46
CA ALA A 145 18.41 17.55 -22.50
C ALA A 145 18.11 16.65 -21.28
N SER A 146 19.14 16.04 -20.69
CA SER A 146 19.01 15.22 -19.48
C SER A 146 18.69 16.08 -18.26
N GLU A 147 19.43 17.19 -18.07
CA GLU A 147 19.19 18.13 -16.98
C GLU A 147 17.80 18.77 -17.08
N ARG A 148 17.37 19.19 -18.29
CA ARG A 148 16.00 19.70 -18.52
C ARG A 148 14.94 18.73 -18.04
N ARG A 149 15.07 17.46 -18.43
CA ARG A 149 14.15 16.38 -18.03
C ARG A 149 14.14 16.20 -16.52
N ASN A 150 15.31 16.17 -15.89
CA ASN A 150 15.45 16.01 -14.45
C ASN A 150 14.79 17.17 -13.69
N THR A 151 15.00 18.42 -14.11
CA THR A 151 14.37 19.59 -13.49
C THR A 151 12.84 19.53 -13.57
N ILE A 152 12.28 19.17 -14.73
CA ILE A 152 10.82 19.03 -14.91
C ILE A 152 10.27 17.88 -14.06
N SER A 153 10.95 16.74 -14.04
CA SER A 153 10.51 15.60 -13.24
C SER A 153 10.52 15.90 -11.75
N THR A 154 11.55 16.60 -11.24
CA THR A 154 11.61 17.03 -9.84
C THR A 154 10.45 17.95 -9.51
N ALA A 155 10.05 18.82 -10.44
CA ALA A 155 8.89 19.69 -10.26
C ALA A 155 7.58 18.90 -10.17
N PHE A 156 7.35 17.93 -11.07
CA PHE A 156 6.13 17.10 -11.06
C PHE A 156 6.05 16.12 -9.88
N ASN A 157 7.20 15.69 -9.35
CA ASN A 157 7.29 14.80 -8.18
C ASN A 157 7.08 15.48 -6.84
N ASN A 158 7.15 16.81 -6.78
CA ASN A 158 6.97 17.52 -5.53
C ASN A 158 5.51 17.40 -5.07
N THR A 159 5.28 16.69 -3.97
CA THR A 159 3.94 16.40 -3.46
C THR A 159 3.18 17.63 -2.98
N SER A 160 3.89 18.75 -2.78
CA SER A 160 3.35 20.05 -2.38
C SER A 160 3.19 21.02 -3.55
N LYS A 161 3.54 20.63 -4.78
CA LYS A 161 3.37 21.46 -5.99
C LYS A 161 2.38 20.81 -6.93
N TYR A 162 1.36 21.59 -7.28
CA TYR A 162 0.36 21.21 -8.27
C TYR A 162 0.46 22.13 -9.48
N PHE A 163 -0.04 21.68 -10.62
CA PHE A 163 0.08 22.38 -11.89
C PHE A 163 -1.28 22.40 -12.59
N THR A 164 -1.48 23.35 -13.49
CA THR A 164 -2.53 23.24 -14.50
C THR A 164 -2.01 22.43 -15.69
N THR A 165 -2.92 21.89 -16.48
CA THR A 165 -2.63 21.15 -17.70
C THR A 165 -1.82 22.03 -18.66
N THR A 166 -2.15 23.32 -18.74
CA THR A 166 -1.39 24.29 -19.55
C THR A 166 0.06 24.45 -19.06
N GLN A 167 0.27 24.54 -17.74
CA GLN A 167 1.61 24.61 -17.16
C GLN A 167 2.42 23.33 -17.44
N VAL A 168 1.77 22.16 -17.37
CA VAL A 168 2.37 20.88 -17.75
C VAL A 168 2.77 20.89 -19.23
N ILE A 169 1.88 21.31 -20.13
CA ILE A 169 2.15 21.39 -21.57
C ILE A 169 3.38 22.27 -21.86
N GLN A 170 3.45 23.45 -21.26
CA GLN A 170 4.57 24.39 -21.45
C GLN A 170 5.92 23.80 -21.01
N LEU A 171 5.94 22.98 -19.96
CA LEU A 171 7.14 22.26 -19.53
C LEU A 171 7.48 21.12 -20.49
N LEU A 172 6.49 20.31 -20.89
CA LEU A 172 6.68 19.17 -21.78
C LEU A 172 7.14 19.55 -23.19
N GLN A 173 6.77 20.74 -23.67
CA GLN A 173 7.25 21.29 -24.94
C GLN A 173 8.77 21.56 -24.95
N LEU A 174 9.41 21.69 -23.79
CA LEU A 174 10.87 21.86 -23.68
C LEU A 174 11.65 20.53 -23.80
N ILE A 175 10.95 19.41 -23.96
CA ILE A 175 11.51 18.07 -24.08
C ILE A 175 11.36 17.57 -25.51
N ASN A 176 12.48 17.38 -26.21
CA ASN A 176 12.48 17.03 -27.64
C ASN A 176 12.19 15.54 -27.90
N ALA A 177 12.67 14.66 -27.02
CA ALA A 177 12.55 13.22 -27.21
C ALA A 177 11.22 12.70 -26.66
N GLU A 178 10.43 12.09 -27.53
CA GLU A 178 9.04 11.72 -27.30
C GLU A 178 8.87 10.71 -26.17
N ASN A 179 9.75 9.71 -26.07
CA ASN A 179 9.74 8.74 -24.98
C ASN A 179 9.82 9.43 -23.60
N PHE A 180 10.64 10.47 -23.45
CA PHE A 180 10.71 11.21 -22.20
C PHE A 180 9.51 12.13 -21.98
N ARG A 181 8.92 12.65 -23.06
CA ARG A 181 7.71 13.45 -22.99
C ARG A 181 6.53 12.61 -22.50
N LEU A 182 6.37 11.39 -22.99
CA LEU A 182 5.38 10.42 -22.53
C LEU A 182 5.59 10.07 -21.04
N GLN A 183 6.83 9.78 -20.64
CA GLN A 183 7.15 9.49 -19.24
C GLN A 183 6.79 10.65 -18.29
N LEU A 184 7.13 11.88 -18.67
CA LEU A 184 6.82 13.07 -17.87
C LEU A 184 5.32 13.41 -17.89
N SER A 185 4.62 13.09 -18.98
CA SER A 185 3.15 13.23 -19.06
C SER A 185 2.49 12.35 -18.00
N LYS A 186 2.79 11.05 -17.98
CA LYS A 186 2.29 10.12 -16.95
C LYS A 186 2.59 10.62 -15.54
N LEU A 187 3.82 11.10 -15.33
CA LEU A 187 4.27 11.61 -14.03
C LEU A 187 3.47 12.83 -13.55
N SER A 188 3.17 13.75 -14.46
CA SER A 188 2.45 14.99 -14.14
C SER A 188 0.99 14.78 -13.76
N TYR A 189 0.36 13.67 -14.18
CA TYR A 189 -1.08 13.47 -14.04
C TYR A 189 -1.57 13.56 -12.58
N ARG A 190 -0.75 13.06 -11.64
CA ARG A 190 -1.00 13.19 -10.19
C ARG A 190 -1.15 14.63 -9.75
N SER A 191 -0.25 15.50 -10.22
CA SER A 191 -0.11 16.87 -9.76
C SER A 191 -0.91 17.87 -10.59
N VAL A 192 -1.72 17.41 -11.54
CA VAL A 192 -2.61 18.26 -12.33
C VAL A 192 -3.89 18.55 -11.56
N THR A 193 -4.20 19.84 -11.41
CA THR A 193 -5.40 20.34 -10.72
C THR A 193 -6.64 20.29 -11.62
N ASP A 194 -6.48 20.47 -12.93
CA ASP A 194 -7.55 20.51 -13.93
C ASP A 194 -7.59 19.25 -14.81
N ARG A 195 -7.59 18.06 -14.20
CA ARG A 195 -7.44 16.77 -14.91
C ARG A 195 -8.40 16.52 -16.07
N SER A 196 -9.60 17.12 -16.04
CA SER A 196 -10.54 17.11 -17.15
C SER A 196 -9.97 17.66 -18.45
N ASN A 197 -8.93 18.50 -18.38
CA ASN A 197 -8.25 19.09 -19.54
C ASN A 197 -7.02 18.28 -19.98
N PHE A 198 -6.61 17.26 -19.21
CA PHE A 198 -5.35 16.56 -19.41
C PHE A 198 -5.24 15.85 -20.78
N TYR A 199 -6.37 15.61 -21.45
CA TYR A 199 -6.40 15.14 -22.83
C TYR A 199 -5.59 16.03 -23.79
N GLN A 200 -5.41 17.31 -23.49
CA GLN A 200 -4.58 18.23 -24.27
C GLN A 200 -3.10 17.84 -24.29
N VAL A 201 -2.62 17.10 -23.28
CA VAL A 201 -1.24 16.59 -23.24
C VAL A 201 -1.02 15.51 -24.30
N TYR A 202 -2.08 14.81 -24.73
CA TYR A 202 -1.99 13.75 -25.74
C TYR A 202 -1.48 14.27 -27.08
N GLU A 203 -1.82 15.52 -27.43
CA GLU A 203 -1.37 16.18 -28.67
C GLU A 203 0.13 16.50 -28.69
N LEU A 204 0.82 16.34 -27.56
CA LEU A 204 2.27 16.46 -27.51
C LEU A 204 3.01 15.18 -27.90
N LEU A 205 2.32 14.06 -28.10
CA LEU A 205 2.92 12.79 -28.54
C LEU A 205 2.68 12.60 -30.04
N ASN A 206 3.73 12.24 -30.79
CA ASN A 206 3.62 12.11 -32.25
C ASN A 206 3.15 10.72 -32.67
N SER A 207 3.48 9.68 -31.88
CA SER A 207 3.10 8.31 -32.15
C SER A 207 1.73 7.96 -31.55
N GLN A 208 0.90 7.25 -32.32
CA GLN A 208 -0.38 6.74 -31.83
C GLN A 208 -0.19 5.78 -30.65
N ALA A 209 0.84 4.93 -30.69
CA ALA A 209 1.18 4.03 -29.60
C ALA A 209 1.45 4.78 -28.28
N GLY A 210 2.17 5.91 -28.31
CA GLY A 210 2.40 6.73 -27.12
C GLY A 210 1.12 7.40 -26.61
N LYS A 211 0.23 7.84 -27.51
CA LYS A 211 -1.09 8.39 -27.14
C LYS A 211 -1.95 7.33 -26.46
N ASP A 212 -2.07 6.15 -27.05
CA ASP A 212 -2.84 5.03 -26.50
C ASP A 212 -2.31 4.59 -25.13
N GLU A 213 -0.98 4.55 -24.97
CA GLU A 213 -0.32 4.22 -23.71
C GLU A 213 -0.61 5.25 -22.61
N LEU A 214 -0.67 6.54 -22.96
CA LEU A 214 -1.01 7.61 -22.02
C LEU A 214 -2.50 7.61 -21.66
N VAL A 215 -3.39 7.35 -22.63
CA VAL A 215 -4.83 7.18 -22.40
C VAL A 215 -5.10 6.00 -21.48
N ALA A 216 -4.46 4.85 -21.73
CA ALA A 216 -4.58 3.67 -20.88
C ALA A 216 -4.09 3.96 -19.45
N TYR A 217 -2.99 4.71 -19.31
CA TYR A 217 -2.50 5.14 -17.99
C TYR A 217 -3.51 6.02 -17.26
N VAL A 218 -4.07 7.03 -17.94
CA VAL A 218 -5.06 7.96 -17.37
C VAL A 218 -6.35 7.25 -16.98
N ASN A 219 -6.86 6.36 -17.82
CA ASN A 219 -8.11 5.63 -17.58
C ASN A 219 -8.01 4.65 -16.40
N ASN A 220 -6.81 4.12 -16.14
CA ASN A 220 -6.56 3.18 -15.04
C ASN A 220 -5.99 3.89 -13.79
N TYR A 221 -5.95 5.22 -13.78
CA TYR A 221 -5.38 5.99 -12.68
C TYR A 221 -6.37 6.13 -11.52
N ASN A 222 -6.01 5.60 -10.35
CA ASN A 222 -6.82 5.69 -9.14
C ASN A 222 -6.30 6.79 -8.19
N GLU A 223 -7.11 7.81 -7.94
CA GLU A 223 -6.85 8.92 -7.00
C GLU A 223 -7.16 8.54 -5.56
N GLY A 224 -6.44 7.55 -5.08
CA GLY A 224 -6.32 7.22 -3.68
C GLY A 224 -4.94 6.63 -3.55
N GLY A 225 -4.00 7.43 -3.04
CA GLY A 225 -2.61 6.99 -2.87
C GLY A 225 -2.59 5.73 -2.01
N ASN A 226 -2.54 4.58 -2.66
CA ASN A 226 -2.01 3.38 -2.04
C ASN A 226 -0.52 3.69 -1.79
N PRO A 227 0.03 3.45 -0.60
CA PRO A 227 1.47 3.59 -0.31
C PRO A 227 2.42 2.82 -1.26
N ASN A 228 1.88 2.14 -2.29
CA ASN A 228 2.55 1.29 -3.25
C ASN A 228 2.75 1.92 -4.65
N SER A 229 2.88 3.25 -4.76
CA SER A 229 3.04 3.91 -6.07
C SER A 229 4.41 3.65 -6.68
N THR A 230 4.44 3.11 -7.90
CA THR A 230 5.66 2.79 -8.65
C THR A 230 6.63 3.98 -8.72
N MET A 231 7.91 3.70 -8.50
CA MET A 231 9.02 4.64 -8.55
C MET A 231 9.02 5.33 -9.91
N ASN A 232 8.92 6.65 -9.88
CA ASN A 232 8.95 7.43 -11.10
C ASN A 232 10.31 7.29 -11.81
N ASN A 233 10.30 7.53 -13.12
CA ASN A 233 11.48 7.28 -13.97
C ASN A 233 12.72 8.10 -13.61
N VAL A 234 12.61 9.26 -12.97
CA VAL A 234 13.79 10.04 -12.59
C VAL A 234 14.43 9.51 -11.31
N ASN A 235 13.63 9.18 -10.30
CA ASN A 235 14.15 8.50 -9.12
C ASN A 235 14.76 7.15 -9.53
N PHE A 236 14.10 6.45 -10.45
CA PHE A 236 14.61 5.21 -11.01
C PHE A 236 15.92 5.40 -11.79
N ASN A 237 16.00 6.37 -12.71
CA ASN A 237 17.21 6.60 -13.50
C ASN A 237 18.38 7.05 -12.62
N ASN A 238 18.13 7.90 -11.62
CA ASN A 238 19.14 8.31 -10.66
C ASN A 238 19.64 7.10 -9.86
N LEU A 239 18.72 6.30 -9.31
CA LEU A 239 19.04 5.06 -8.60
C LEU A 239 19.86 4.11 -9.47
N TYR A 240 19.40 3.85 -10.70
CA TYR A 240 20.06 2.99 -11.67
C TYR A 240 21.49 3.46 -11.96
N GLN A 241 21.67 4.75 -12.29
CA GLN A 241 22.99 5.33 -12.60
C GLN A 241 23.93 5.30 -11.38
N THR A 242 23.42 5.66 -10.20
CA THR A 242 24.19 5.62 -8.95
C THR A 242 24.68 4.20 -8.66
N ILE A 243 23.82 3.19 -8.80
CA ILE A 243 24.20 1.79 -8.57
C ILE A 243 25.16 1.29 -9.65
N GLN A 244 24.90 1.61 -10.93
CA GLN A 244 25.72 1.14 -12.04
C GLN A 244 27.18 1.59 -11.93
N GLN A 245 27.42 2.79 -11.39
CA GLN A 245 28.77 3.35 -11.22
C GLN A 245 29.52 2.80 -10.00
N GLN A 246 28.86 2.06 -9.11
CA GLN A 246 29.50 1.52 -7.92
C GLN A 246 30.41 0.33 -8.24
N TRP A 247 31.57 0.31 -7.62
CA TRP A 247 32.50 -0.82 -7.58
C TRP A 247 32.97 -1.02 -6.14
N PRO A 248 33.17 -2.27 -5.68
CA PRO A 248 33.00 -3.56 -6.38
C PRO A 248 31.53 -4.07 -6.47
N VAL A 249 31.31 -5.20 -7.17
CA VAL A 249 29.99 -5.84 -7.36
C VAL A 249 29.23 -6.09 -6.05
N SER A 250 29.93 -6.35 -4.94
CA SER A 250 29.28 -6.50 -3.62
C SER A 250 28.59 -5.21 -3.15
N VAL A 251 29.12 -4.04 -3.49
CA VAL A 251 28.50 -2.74 -3.18
C VAL A 251 27.27 -2.51 -4.05
N GLN A 252 27.35 -2.85 -5.35
CA GLN A 252 26.18 -2.82 -6.24
C GLN A 252 25.07 -3.72 -5.70
N MET A 253 25.41 -4.92 -5.26
CA MET A 253 24.47 -5.89 -4.72
C MET A 253 23.78 -5.39 -3.45
N ASN A 254 24.51 -4.72 -2.55
CA ASN A 254 23.94 -4.09 -1.35
C ASN A 254 22.97 -2.95 -1.70
N SER A 255 23.33 -2.10 -2.65
CA SER A 255 22.46 -1.00 -3.08
C SER A 255 21.22 -1.50 -3.82
N LEU A 256 21.34 -2.53 -4.66
CA LEU A 256 20.20 -3.18 -5.34
C LEU A 256 19.27 -3.86 -4.35
N THR A 257 19.82 -4.57 -3.37
CA THR A 257 19.05 -5.17 -2.29
C THR A 257 18.29 -4.10 -1.52
N THR A 258 18.97 -3.04 -1.07
CA THR A 258 18.36 -1.91 -0.36
C THR A 258 17.26 -1.24 -1.20
N ALA A 259 17.48 -1.09 -2.50
CA ALA A 259 16.50 -0.52 -3.41
C ALA A 259 15.19 -1.32 -3.45
N PHE A 260 15.28 -2.65 -3.59
CA PHE A 260 14.12 -3.54 -3.67
C PHE A 260 13.47 -3.84 -2.32
N THR A 261 14.21 -3.73 -1.22
CA THR A 261 13.71 -4.01 0.13
C THR A 261 13.08 -2.80 0.81
N ASN A 262 13.35 -1.59 0.33
CA ASN A 262 12.74 -0.37 0.87
C ASN A 262 11.22 -0.36 0.60
N THR A 263 10.43 -0.34 1.67
CA THR A 263 8.95 -0.39 1.61
C THR A 263 8.30 0.85 1.01
N SER A 264 9.08 1.89 0.71
CA SER A 264 8.63 3.09 -0.02
C SER A 264 8.99 3.04 -1.51
N ASN A 265 9.76 2.04 -1.94
CA ASN A 265 10.19 1.87 -3.31
C ASN A 265 9.39 0.75 -3.99
N TYR A 266 8.64 1.12 -5.01
CA TYR A 266 7.91 0.20 -5.85
C TYR A 266 8.42 0.29 -7.29
N PHE A 267 8.38 -0.77 -8.07
CA PHE A 267 8.94 -0.81 -9.42
C PHE A 267 7.95 -1.42 -10.41
N THR A 268 8.08 -1.09 -11.68
CA THR A 268 7.55 -1.97 -12.74
C THR A 268 8.48 -3.16 -12.91
N ALA A 269 7.98 -4.28 -13.43
CA ALA A 269 8.77 -5.45 -13.80
C ALA A 269 9.91 -5.06 -14.76
N TYR A 270 9.66 -4.09 -15.65
CA TYR A 270 10.66 -3.53 -16.55
C TYR A 270 11.78 -2.78 -15.80
N GLN A 271 11.43 -1.87 -14.89
CA GLN A 271 12.40 -1.13 -14.06
C GLN A 271 13.23 -2.08 -13.19
N ALA A 272 12.59 -3.06 -12.55
CA ALA A 272 13.29 -4.06 -11.78
C ALA A 272 14.22 -4.91 -12.66
N SER A 273 13.79 -5.26 -13.88
CA SER A 273 14.63 -6.02 -14.82
C SER A 273 15.92 -5.27 -15.17
N GLN A 274 15.84 -3.96 -15.41
CA GLN A 274 17.00 -3.12 -15.68
C GLN A 274 17.97 -3.11 -14.49
N LEU A 275 17.48 -2.95 -13.26
CA LEU A 275 18.31 -3.00 -12.04
C LEU A 275 18.96 -4.37 -11.83
N ILE A 276 18.22 -5.46 -12.03
CA ILE A 276 18.72 -6.84 -11.90
C ILE A 276 19.84 -7.12 -12.92
N GLN A 277 19.76 -6.55 -14.12
CA GLN A 277 20.78 -6.72 -15.17
C GLN A 277 22.13 -6.08 -14.85
N ILE A 278 22.23 -5.17 -13.88
CA ILE A 278 23.50 -4.53 -13.47
C ILE A 278 24.52 -5.60 -13.01
N VAL A 279 24.05 -6.65 -12.35
CA VAL A 279 24.90 -7.78 -11.94
C VAL A 279 24.88 -8.89 -12.99
N SER A 280 26.03 -9.55 -13.19
CA SER A 280 26.21 -10.58 -14.23
C SER A 280 26.03 -12.01 -13.71
N ALA A 281 26.34 -12.29 -12.45
CA ALA A 281 26.24 -13.63 -11.87
C ALA A 281 24.77 -14.07 -11.75
N GLU A 282 24.46 -15.28 -12.24
CA GLU A 282 23.09 -15.82 -12.23
C GLU A 282 22.52 -15.95 -10.81
N SER A 283 23.33 -16.38 -9.84
CA SER A 283 22.93 -16.46 -8.43
C SER A 283 22.48 -15.10 -7.89
N ASN A 284 23.17 -14.01 -8.24
CA ASN A 284 22.82 -12.65 -7.82
C ASN A 284 21.52 -12.19 -8.50
N ARG A 285 21.33 -12.49 -9.79
CA ARG A 285 20.10 -12.15 -10.51
C ARG A 285 18.89 -12.87 -9.94
N LEU A 286 19.02 -14.16 -9.64
CA LEU A 286 17.98 -14.96 -9.00
C LEU A 286 17.62 -14.39 -7.62
N GLN A 287 18.61 -14.01 -6.82
CA GLN A 287 18.38 -13.38 -5.52
C GLN A 287 17.62 -12.06 -5.65
N LEU A 288 18.04 -11.16 -6.55
CA LEU A 288 17.36 -9.89 -6.76
C LEU A 288 15.95 -10.06 -7.34
N ALA A 289 15.76 -11.04 -8.24
CA ALA A 289 14.44 -11.36 -8.79
C ALA A 289 13.45 -11.73 -7.67
N LYS A 290 13.85 -12.63 -6.75
CA LYS A 290 13.02 -13.01 -5.59
C LYS A 290 12.68 -11.79 -4.73
N ILE A 291 13.69 -11.02 -4.32
CA ILE A 291 13.52 -9.86 -3.44
C ILE A 291 12.64 -8.77 -4.09
N SER A 292 12.76 -8.56 -5.40
CA SER A 292 12.00 -7.54 -6.12
C SER A 292 10.50 -7.86 -6.23
N TYR A 293 10.08 -9.13 -6.11
CA TYR A 293 8.71 -9.58 -6.41
C TYR A 293 7.63 -8.75 -5.69
N ARG A 294 7.85 -8.42 -4.42
CA ARG A 294 6.88 -7.67 -3.58
C ARG A 294 6.82 -6.18 -3.89
N SER A 295 7.89 -5.61 -4.44
CA SER A 295 7.91 -4.21 -4.86
C SER A 295 7.42 -4.03 -6.29
N ILE A 296 7.13 -5.11 -7.03
CA ILE A 296 6.58 -5.02 -8.39
C ILE A 296 5.09 -4.65 -8.37
N THR A 297 4.76 -3.62 -9.13
CA THR A 297 3.40 -3.05 -9.22
C THR A 297 2.56 -3.65 -10.33
N ASP A 298 3.19 -4.13 -11.41
CA ASP A 298 2.59 -4.81 -12.56
C ASP A 298 2.94 -6.30 -12.55
N GLN A 299 2.50 -7.03 -11.51
CA GLN A 299 2.83 -8.45 -11.31
C GLN A 299 2.53 -9.35 -12.51
N ASN A 300 1.52 -9.02 -13.32
CA ASN A 300 1.22 -9.74 -14.57
C ASN A 300 2.38 -9.74 -15.59
N ASN A 301 3.27 -8.75 -15.51
CA ASN A 301 4.45 -8.60 -16.34
C ASN A 301 5.73 -9.17 -15.70
N PHE A 302 5.62 -9.83 -14.53
CA PHE A 302 6.77 -10.39 -13.83
C PHE A 302 7.50 -11.48 -14.65
N ASN A 303 6.81 -12.09 -15.62
CA ASN A 303 7.39 -13.00 -16.60
C ASN A 303 8.64 -12.41 -17.31
N GLN A 304 8.76 -11.09 -17.45
CA GLN A 304 9.93 -10.43 -18.02
C GLN A 304 11.23 -10.70 -17.22
N ILE A 305 11.12 -10.85 -15.90
CA ILE A 305 12.27 -11.11 -15.02
C ILE A 305 12.79 -12.55 -15.17
N TYR A 306 11.94 -13.50 -15.56
CA TYR A 306 12.38 -14.87 -15.87
C TYR A 306 13.35 -14.91 -17.06
N ASN A 307 13.24 -13.96 -17.99
CA ASN A 307 14.14 -13.87 -19.15
C ASN A 307 15.56 -13.43 -18.75
N LEU A 308 15.78 -12.98 -17.51
CA LEU A 308 17.10 -12.59 -17.00
C LEU A 308 17.91 -13.77 -16.46
N LEU A 309 17.25 -14.93 -16.28
CA LEU A 309 17.82 -16.17 -15.78
C LEU A 309 18.07 -17.11 -16.97
N SER A 310 19.28 -17.68 -17.04
CA SER A 310 19.70 -18.51 -18.17
C SER A 310 19.32 -19.97 -17.95
N THR A 311 19.35 -20.45 -16.71
CA THR A 311 19.11 -21.87 -16.37
C THR A 311 17.66 -22.13 -16.00
N GLN A 312 17.17 -23.32 -16.37
CA GLN A 312 15.82 -23.77 -16.00
C GLN A 312 15.69 -24.00 -14.49
N ALA A 313 16.78 -24.37 -13.81
CA ALA A 313 16.81 -24.53 -12.36
C ALA A 313 16.48 -23.21 -11.64
N SER A 314 17.14 -22.10 -12.00
CA SER A 314 16.86 -20.77 -11.43
C SER A 314 15.42 -20.30 -11.72
N LYS A 315 14.90 -20.57 -12.92
CA LYS A 315 13.52 -20.24 -13.29
C LYS A 315 12.49 -21.04 -12.48
N ASN A 316 12.73 -22.33 -12.29
CA ASN A 316 11.88 -23.20 -11.47
C ASN A 316 11.90 -22.74 -10.01
N GLU A 317 13.07 -22.38 -9.50
CA GLU A 317 13.24 -21.88 -8.13
C GLU A 317 12.53 -20.54 -7.91
N LEU A 318 12.61 -19.61 -8.88
CA LEU A 318 11.87 -18.35 -8.85
C LEU A 318 10.35 -18.59 -8.93
N SER A 319 9.90 -19.54 -9.76
CA SER A 319 8.49 -19.92 -9.86
C SER A 319 7.95 -20.50 -8.56
N ALA A 320 8.70 -21.42 -7.93
CA ALA A 320 8.34 -21.96 -6.62
C ALA A 320 8.25 -20.87 -5.55
N TYR A 321 9.20 -19.94 -5.55
CA TYR A 321 9.19 -18.77 -4.66
C TYR A 321 7.93 -17.90 -4.85
N ILE A 322 7.54 -17.62 -6.09
CA ILE A 322 6.36 -16.81 -6.43
C ILE A 322 5.07 -17.51 -6.03
N ASN A 323 4.93 -18.80 -6.34
CA ASN A 323 3.75 -19.58 -5.98
C ASN A 323 3.54 -19.60 -4.46
N ASN A 324 4.61 -19.64 -3.67
CA ASN A 324 4.55 -19.56 -2.21
C ASN A 324 4.17 -18.15 -1.69
N ASN A 325 4.37 -17.09 -2.48
CA ASN A 325 4.10 -15.70 -2.10
C ASN A 325 2.83 -15.09 -2.75
N SER A 326 2.11 -15.82 -3.60
CA SER A 326 0.97 -15.29 -4.40
C SER A 326 -0.40 -15.35 -3.70
N ASN A 327 -0.51 -16.02 -2.54
CA ASN A 327 -1.73 -16.05 -1.75
C ASN A 327 -1.73 -14.88 -0.75
N GLY A 328 -2.31 -13.75 -1.17
CA GLY A 328 -2.49 -12.51 -0.41
C GLY A 328 -3.44 -12.60 0.80
N SER A 329 -3.45 -13.72 1.52
CA SER A 329 -4.10 -13.90 2.81
C SER A 329 -3.48 -15.11 3.51
N ASN A 330 -2.47 -14.89 4.36
CA ASN A 330 -2.07 -15.89 5.32
C ASN A 330 -2.04 -15.25 6.72
N PRO A 331 -2.92 -15.65 7.65
CA PRO A 331 -3.06 -15.01 8.96
C PRO A 331 -1.85 -15.12 9.90
N ASN A 332 -0.75 -15.79 9.50
CA ASN A 332 0.46 -15.99 10.33
C ASN A 332 1.78 -15.81 9.52
N GLY A 333 1.78 -14.92 8.52
CA GLY A 333 2.73 -14.94 7.40
C GLY A 333 4.23 -14.84 7.72
N VAL A 334 4.97 -15.83 7.23
CA VAL A 334 6.43 -15.93 7.05
C VAL A 334 7.17 -14.58 6.97
N MET A 335 8.31 -14.49 7.67
CA MET A 335 9.24 -13.37 7.65
C MET A 335 9.61 -13.04 6.21
N THR A 336 9.29 -11.81 5.84
CA THR A 336 9.57 -11.27 4.52
C THR A 336 11.07 -11.30 4.25
N ASP A 337 11.50 -11.49 3.01
CA ASP A 337 12.93 -11.52 2.69
C ASP A 337 13.68 -10.23 3.05
N VAL A 338 13.00 -9.08 3.08
CA VAL A 338 13.54 -7.81 3.58
C VAL A 338 13.94 -7.93 5.05
N ASN A 339 12.96 -8.25 5.89
CA ASN A 339 13.17 -8.42 7.33
C ASN A 339 14.17 -9.54 7.61
N PHE A 340 14.14 -10.61 6.82
CA PHE A 340 15.08 -11.72 6.91
C PHE A 340 16.51 -11.29 6.55
N THR A 341 16.69 -10.55 5.45
CA THR A 341 18.00 -10.06 5.00
C THR A 341 18.60 -9.11 6.04
N ASN A 342 17.79 -8.18 6.55
CA ASN A 342 18.20 -7.27 7.62
C ASN A 342 18.61 -8.04 8.88
N LEU A 343 17.80 -9.02 9.30
CA LEU A 343 18.09 -9.89 10.44
C LEU A 343 19.39 -10.67 10.24
N TYR A 344 19.53 -11.33 9.09
CA TYR A 344 20.70 -12.13 8.73
C TYR A 344 21.98 -11.30 8.74
N GLN A 345 21.99 -10.14 8.06
CA GLN A 345 23.16 -9.26 8.00
C GLN A 345 23.51 -8.68 9.37
N ASN A 346 22.51 -8.28 10.17
CA ASN A 346 22.73 -7.76 11.51
C ASN A 346 23.41 -8.81 12.39
N ILE A 347 22.94 -10.06 12.37
CA ILE A 347 23.51 -11.16 13.15
C ILE A 347 24.91 -11.50 12.65
N GLN A 348 25.12 -11.56 11.33
CA GLN A 348 26.40 -11.96 10.75
C GLN A 348 27.55 -11.00 11.14
N GLN A 349 27.26 -9.70 11.27
CA GLN A 349 28.25 -8.69 11.61
C GLN A 349 28.62 -8.66 13.11
N GLN A 350 27.86 -9.34 13.97
CA GLN A 350 28.11 -9.33 15.41
C GLN A 350 29.32 -10.20 15.78
N TRP A 351 30.18 -9.68 16.65
CA TRP A 351 31.26 -10.41 17.29
C TRP A 351 31.23 -10.15 18.80
N PRO A 352 31.58 -11.14 19.65
CA PRO A 352 32.04 -12.50 19.34
C PRO A 352 30.91 -13.51 19.05
N VAL A 353 31.26 -14.77 18.71
CA VAL A 353 30.30 -15.86 18.38
C VAL A 353 29.21 -16.07 19.43
N GLY A 354 29.49 -15.83 20.71
CA GLY A 354 28.48 -15.88 21.78
C GLY A 354 27.34 -14.86 21.58
N THR A 355 27.66 -13.68 21.07
CA THR A 355 26.66 -12.65 20.73
C THR A 355 25.83 -13.06 19.52
N GLN A 356 26.45 -13.64 18.49
CA GLN A 356 25.75 -14.19 17.33
C GLN A 356 24.76 -15.28 17.75
N MET A 357 25.19 -16.18 18.64
CA MET A 357 24.37 -17.28 19.15
C MET A 357 23.14 -16.76 19.93
N ASN A 358 23.31 -15.70 20.75
CA ASN A 358 22.20 -15.08 21.46
C ASN A 358 21.19 -14.46 20.50
N SER A 359 21.65 -13.73 19.48
CA SER A 359 20.77 -13.10 18.49
C SER A 359 20.04 -14.14 17.63
N LEU A 360 20.70 -15.23 17.24
CA LEU A 360 20.09 -16.37 16.55
C LEU A 360 19.02 -17.05 17.40
N THR A 361 19.34 -17.30 18.68
CA THR A 361 18.40 -17.89 19.65
C THR A 361 17.17 -17.00 19.81
N ASN A 362 17.36 -15.68 19.96
CA ASN A 362 16.25 -14.72 20.07
C ASN A 362 15.43 -14.64 18.78
N ALA A 363 16.08 -14.69 17.62
CA ALA A 363 15.42 -14.67 16.32
C ALA A 363 14.44 -15.85 16.16
N PHE A 364 14.87 -17.07 16.49
CA PHE A 364 14.02 -18.26 16.45
C PHE A 364 13.04 -18.36 17.61
N ASN A 365 13.30 -17.69 18.73
CA ASN A 365 12.41 -17.70 19.89
C ASN A 365 11.27 -16.68 19.83
N ASN A 366 11.41 -15.65 19.02
CA ASN A 366 10.38 -14.64 18.84
C ASN A 366 9.17 -15.26 18.13
N THR A 367 8.03 -15.29 18.82
CA THR A 367 6.78 -15.91 18.33
C THR A 367 6.13 -15.19 17.16
N SER A 368 6.59 -13.98 16.85
CA SER A 368 6.16 -13.21 15.67
C SER A 368 7.05 -13.48 14.45
N ASN A 369 8.15 -14.20 14.62
CA ASN A 369 9.07 -14.55 13.55
C ASN A 369 8.77 -15.96 13.05
N TYR A 370 8.28 -16.03 11.81
CA TYR A 370 8.10 -17.28 11.07
C TYR A 370 9.11 -17.34 9.93
N PHE A 371 9.70 -18.48 9.63
CA PHE A 371 10.73 -18.63 8.60
C PHE A 371 10.31 -19.68 7.58
N THR A 372 10.86 -19.60 6.38
CA THR A 372 11.01 -20.80 5.55
C THR A 372 12.17 -21.64 6.05
N THR A 373 12.20 -22.92 5.71
CA THR A 373 13.30 -23.83 6.00
C THR A 373 14.59 -23.30 5.39
N TYR A 374 14.50 -22.69 4.21
CA TYR A 374 15.63 -22.05 3.55
C TYR A 374 16.19 -20.88 4.37
N GLN A 375 15.33 -19.96 4.81
CA GLN A 375 15.70 -18.83 5.67
C GLN A 375 16.32 -19.30 7.00
N ALA A 376 15.70 -20.28 7.66
CA ALA A 376 16.24 -20.87 8.88
C ALA A 376 17.61 -21.52 8.63
N SER A 377 17.79 -22.20 7.49
CA SER A 377 19.06 -22.83 7.12
C SER A 377 20.19 -21.81 6.98
N GLN A 378 19.92 -20.67 6.36
CA GLN A 378 20.89 -19.58 6.23
C GLN A 378 21.31 -19.05 7.61
N LEU A 379 20.37 -18.79 8.52
CA LEU A 379 20.68 -18.35 9.88
C LEU A 379 21.49 -19.38 10.67
N ILE A 380 21.16 -20.66 10.58
CA ILE A 380 21.88 -21.75 11.25
C ILE A 380 23.33 -21.85 10.74
N GLN A 381 23.57 -21.58 9.46
CA GLN A 381 24.91 -21.63 8.86
C GLN A 381 25.87 -20.54 9.36
N ILE A 382 25.39 -19.47 10.01
CA ILE A 382 26.24 -18.39 10.56
C ILE A 382 27.22 -18.95 11.60
N VAL A 383 26.79 -19.93 12.40
CA VAL A 383 27.66 -20.60 13.38
C VAL A 383 28.32 -21.83 12.76
N SER A 384 29.59 -22.08 13.11
CA SER A 384 30.37 -23.21 12.58
C SER A 384 30.36 -24.44 13.48
N ALA A 385 30.20 -24.27 14.80
CA ALA A 385 30.20 -25.38 15.75
C ALA A 385 28.94 -26.26 15.60
N GLU A 386 29.13 -27.56 15.44
CA GLU A 386 28.05 -28.55 15.25
C GLU A 386 27.00 -28.50 16.37
N ALA A 387 27.44 -28.41 17.64
CA ALA A 387 26.53 -28.34 18.78
C ALA A 387 25.58 -27.12 18.71
N ASN A 388 26.09 -25.97 18.25
CA ASN A 388 25.29 -24.76 18.09
C ASN A 388 24.29 -24.91 16.94
N ARG A 389 24.71 -25.51 15.81
CA ARG A 389 23.81 -25.77 14.68
C ARG A 389 22.67 -26.70 15.07
N LEU A 390 22.97 -27.77 15.80
CA LEU A 390 21.96 -28.70 16.31
C LEU A 390 20.97 -28.00 17.24
N GLN A 391 21.46 -27.17 18.16
CA GLN A 391 20.60 -26.38 19.06
C GLN A 391 19.67 -25.44 18.28
N LEU A 392 20.20 -24.69 17.30
CA LEU A 392 19.40 -23.78 16.48
C LEU A 392 18.42 -24.53 15.56
N ALA A 393 18.81 -25.69 15.02
CA ALA A 393 17.93 -26.54 14.22
C ALA A 393 16.69 -26.96 15.02
N LYS A 394 16.88 -27.45 16.25
CA LYS A 394 15.77 -27.78 17.17
C LYS A 394 14.87 -26.57 17.44
N LEU A 395 15.47 -25.42 17.75
CA LEU A 395 14.73 -24.18 18.05
C LEU A 395 13.93 -23.65 16.84
N SER A 396 14.48 -23.78 15.64
CA SER A 396 13.86 -23.23 14.42
C SER A 396 12.60 -23.97 13.98
N TYR A 397 12.42 -25.24 14.36
CA TYR A 397 11.35 -26.09 13.82
C TYR A 397 9.96 -25.50 13.99
N ARG A 398 9.67 -24.92 15.17
CA ARG A 398 8.36 -24.34 15.49
C ARG A 398 8.02 -23.08 14.68
N SER A 399 9.03 -22.34 14.24
CA SER A 399 8.85 -21.12 13.47
C SER A 399 8.91 -21.37 11.96
N ILE A 400 9.19 -22.61 11.52
CA ILE A 400 9.23 -22.96 10.11
C ILE A 400 7.82 -23.21 9.57
N THR A 401 7.55 -22.61 8.42
CA THR A 401 6.22 -22.61 7.79
C THR A 401 6.07 -23.64 6.67
N ASP A 402 7.18 -24.08 6.08
CA ASP A 402 7.26 -25.14 5.08
C ASP A 402 7.94 -26.40 5.68
N GLN A 403 7.39 -26.90 6.79
CA GLN A 403 7.97 -28.02 7.56
C GLN A 403 8.22 -29.29 6.72
N SER A 404 7.49 -29.48 5.60
CA SER A 404 7.74 -30.54 4.63
C SER A 404 9.16 -30.52 4.05
N ASN A 405 9.79 -29.34 4.03
CA ASN A 405 11.15 -29.11 3.54
C ASN A 405 12.20 -29.15 4.65
N PHE A 406 11.81 -29.36 5.92
CA PHE A 406 12.73 -29.33 7.07
C PHE A 406 13.89 -30.34 6.94
N ASN A 407 13.71 -31.38 6.14
CA ASN A 407 14.78 -32.32 5.79
C ASN A 407 16.05 -31.63 5.25
N GLN A 408 15.95 -30.43 4.66
CA GLN A 408 17.09 -29.63 4.22
C GLN A 408 18.04 -29.22 5.36
N ILE A 409 17.53 -29.00 6.58
CA ILE A 409 18.35 -28.61 7.75
C ILE A 409 19.25 -29.75 8.22
N TYR A 410 18.89 -31.02 7.95
CA TYR A 410 19.76 -32.16 8.24
C TYR A 410 21.08 -32.09 7.47
N ASN A 411 21.10 -31.44 6.30
CA ASN A 411 22.31 -31.27 5.50
C ASN A 411 23.30 -30.28 6.13
N LEU A 412 22.89 -29.51 7.14
CA LEU A 412 23.74 -28.57 7.87
C LEU A 412 24.55 -29.22 9.00
N LEU A 413 24.16 -30.43 9.39
CA LEU A 413 24.78 -31.23 10.42
C LEU A 413 25.72 -32.25 9.76
N SER A 414 26.98 -32.27 10.18
CA SER A 414 27.96 -33.19 9.62
C SER A 414 27.91 -34.57 10.28
N ASN A 415 27.55 -34.63 11.58
CA ASN A 415 27.59 -35.86 12.37
C ASN A 415 26.26 -36.60 12.34
N GLN A 416 26.31 -37.92 12.10
CA GLN A 416 25.11 -38.78 12.13
C GLN A 416 24.42 -38.80 13.50
N ALA A 417 25.19 -38.69 14.59
CA ALA A 417 24.64 -38.58 15.94
C ALA A 417 23.75 -37.34 16.09
N SER A 418 24.20 -36.16 15.64
CA SER A 418 23.41 -34.91 15.66
C SER A 418 22.14 -35.03 14.84
N LYS A 419 22.20 -35.69 13.67
CA LYS A 419 21.04 -35.94 12.81
C LYS A 419 20.02 -36.85 13.50
N ASN A 420 20.48 -37.93 14.14
CA ASN A 420 19.63 -38.85 14.88
C ASN A 420 18.98 -38.13 16.09
N GLU A 421 19.73 -37.29 16.78
CA GLU A 421 19.23 -36.50 17.91
C GLU A 421 18.19 -35.46 17.47
N LEU A 422 18.40 -34.79 16.32
CA LEU A 422 17.40 -33.92 15.73
C LEU A 422 16.14 -34.70 15.34
N ALA A 423 16.30 -35.86 14.69
CA ALA A 423 15.16 -36.72 14.33
C ALA A 423 14.36 -37.19 15.54
N ALA A 424 15.03 -37.61 16.62
CA ALA A 424 14.38 -37.98 17.88
C ALA A 424 13.61 -36.78 18.45
N TYR A 425 14.26 -35.61 18.53
CA TYR A 425 13.61 -34.38 18.98
C TYR A 425 12.34 -34.04 18.16
N LEU A 426 12.38 -34.17 16.83
CA LEU A 426 11.21 -33.90 15.99
C LEU A 426 10.10 -34.95 16.15
N ASN A 427 10.45 -36.22 16.31
CA ASN A 427 9.47 -37.27 16.53
C ASN A 427 8.78 -37.12 17.89
N ASP A 428 9.53 -36.74 18.92
CA ASP A 428 9.01 -36.54 20.27
C ASP A 428 8.14 -35.27 20.39
N ASN A 429 8.36 -34.27 19.52
CA ASN A 429 7.72 -32.95 19.65
C ASN A 429 6.74 -32.59 18.51
N TYR A 430 6.80 -33.21 17.33
CA TYR A 430 6.16 -32.67 16.12
C TYR A 430 5.63 -33.69 15.08
N ASN A 431 5.69 -35.01 15.31
CA ASN A 431 5.29 -36.00 14.31
C ASN A 431 4.10 -36.86 14.76
N THR A 432 2.88 -36.46 14.41
CA THR A 432 1.87 -37.33 13.79
C THR A 432 1.02 -36.49 12.84
N GLY A 433 0.93 -36.91 11.57
CA GLY A 433 0.11 -36.25 10.56
C GLY A 433 -1.36 -36.18 10.98
N THR A 434 -2.03 -35.11 10.54
CA THR A 434 -3.23 -34.47 11.11
C THR A 434 -2.81 -33.48 12.19
N VAL A 435 -3.04 -32.17 11.98
CA VAL A 435 -2.74 -31.12 12.96
C VAL A 435 -3.61 -31.35 14.20
N ALA A 436 -3.20 -32.28 15.04
CA ALA A 436 -3.69 -32.41 16.39
C ALA A 436 -3.07 -31.23 17.14
N ASN A 437 -3.93 -30.44 17.73
CA ASN A 437 -3.58 -29.50 18.78
C ASN A 437 -2.70 -30.24 19.81
N VAL A 438 -1.38 -30.09 19.78
CA VAL A 438 -0.44 -30.80 20.68
C VAL A 438 -0.16 -29.94 21.90
N ALA A 439 -0.29 -30.53 23.09
CA ALA A 439 -0.05 -29.81 24.33
C ALA A 439 1.40 -29.33 24.45
N MET A 440 1.57 -28.17 25.06
CA MET A 440 2.86 -27.59 25.42
C MET A 440 3.70 -28.62 26.18
N THR A 441 4.99 -28.73 25.84
CA THR A 441 5.89 -29.72 26.47
C THR A 441 6.16 -29.36 27.92
N ASP A 442 6.50 -30.33 28.76
CA ASP A 442 6.76 -30.12 30.18
C ASP A 442 7.86 -29.09 30.45
N ALA A 443 8.89 -29.02 29.61
CA ALA A 443 9.95 -28.02 29.74
C ALA A 443 9.40 -26.60 29.50
N THR A 444 8.67 -26.39 28.39
CA THR A 444 8.05 -25.09 28.08
C THR A 444 6.98 -24.71 29.10
N PHE A 445 6.18 -25.70 29.53
CA PHE A 445 5.19 -25.53 30.57
C PHE A 445 5.83 -25.13 31.91
N THR A 446 6.95 -25.77 32.28
CA THR A 446 7.68 -25.44 33.51
C THR A 446 8.18 -23.99 33.48
N SER A 447 8.77 -23.55 32.37
CA SER A 447 9.21 -22.15 32.22
C SER A 447 8.04 -21.17 32.29
N LEU A 448 6.93 -21.47 31.61
CA LEU A 448 5.72 -20.66 31.64
C LEU A 448 5.14 -20.58 33.06
N TYR A 449 4.95 -21.73 33.71
CA TYR A 449 4.42 -21.85 35.06
C TYR A 449 5.26 -21.05 36.05
N GLN A 450 6.59 -21.21 36.03
CA GLN A 450 7.50 -20.45 36.89
C GLN A 450 7.43 -18.94 36.63
N SER A 451 7.34 -18.51 35.37
CA SER A 451 7.25 -17.09 35.02
C SER A 451 5.98 -16.41 35.53
N ILE A 452 4.85 -17.14 35.56
CA ILE A 452 3.56 -16.67 36.07
C ILE A 452 3.55 -16.77 37.61
N GLN A 453 4.07 -17.86 38.16
CA GLN A 453 4.17 -18.07 39.60
C GLN A 453 4.99 -16.98 40.28
N ALA A 454 6.09 -16.55 39.64
CA ALA A 454 6.99 -15.49 40.12
C ALA A 454 6.36 -14.09 40.14
N LYS A 455 5.19 -13.88 39.52
CA LYS A 455 4.47 -12.59 39.63
C LYS A 455 4.03 -12.36 41.07
N TYR A 456 4.24 -11.16 41.58
CA TYR A 456 3.93 -10.85 42.98
C TYR A 456 2.45 -10.50 43.16
N LEU A 457 1.87 -9.75 42.22
CA LEU A 457 0.53 -9.21 42.38
C LEU A 457 -0.54 -10.14 41.78
N PRO A 458 -1.68 -10.38 42.46
CA PRO A 458 -2.74 -11.26 41.96
C PRO A 458 -3.29 -10.88 40.58
N PHE A 459 -3.38 -9.57 40.27
CA PHE A 459 -3.85 -9.13 38.96
C PHE A 459 -2.86 -9.45 37.84
N GLU A 460 -1.54 -9.42 38.12
CA GLU A 460 -0.52 -9.77 37.12
C GLU A 460 -0.61 -11.24 36.75
N LYS A 461 -0.81 -12.12 37.75
CA LYS A 461 -1.06 -13.55 37.52
C LYS A 461 -2.30 -13.74 36.65
N MET A 462 -3.40 -13.08 36.98
CA MET A 462 -4.65 -13.16 36.23
C MET A 462 -4.47 -12.68 34.77
N THR A 463 -3.81 -11.55 34.56
CA THR A 463 -3.52 -11.02 33.22
C THR A 463 -2.64 -11.98 32.42
N SER A 464 -1.56 -12.49 33.01
CA SER A 464 -0.67 -13.44 32.32
C SER A 464 -1.36 -14.77 31.99
N LEU A 465 -2.22 -15.29 32.87
CA LEU A 465 -3.01 -16.51 32.62
C LEU A 465 -4.07 -16.29 31.54
N THR A 466 -4.76 -15.15 31.59
CA THR A 466 -5.75 -14.78 30.58
C THR A 466 -5.10 -14.65 29.21
N SER A 467 -3.95 -13.97 29.10
CA SER A 467 -3.18 -13.89 27.86
C SER A 467 -2.69 -15.25 27.39
N THR A 468 -2.18 -16.09 28.30
CA THR A 468 -1.72 -17.45 28.02
C THR A 468 -2.80 -18.32 27.38
N PHE A 469 -4.00 -18.37 27.96
CA PHE A 469 -5.13 -19.13 27.41
C PHE A 469 -5.83 -18.44 26.23
N ASN A 470 -5.51 -17.16 25.97
CA ASN A 470 -6.02 -16.45 24.79
C ASN A 470 -5.29 -16.75 23.50
N ILE A 471 -4.06 -17.26 23.59
CA ILE A 471 -3.24 -17.62 22.44
C ILE A 471 -3.78 -18.93 21.84
N THR A 472 -4.40 -18.85 20.67
CA THR A 472 -5.04 -20.00 19.99
C THR A 472 -4.07 -21.06 19.45
N SER A 473 -2.77 -20.79 19.52
CA SER A 473 -1.70 -21.75 19.21
C SER A 473 -1.10 -22.43 20.44
N ASN A 474 -1.49 -22.03 21.66
CA ASN A 474 -0.96 -22.61 22.90
C ASN A 474 -1.93 -23.65 23.44
N TYR A 475 -1.64 -24.92 23.21
CA TYR A 475 -2.44 -26.02 23.70
C TYR A 475 -1.89 -26.60 25.00
N PHE A 476 -2.76 -27.15 25.84
CA PHE A 476 -2.42 -27.67 27.16
C PHE A 476 -3.07 -29.03 27.39
N THR A 477 -2.47 -29.86 28.24
CA THR A 477 -3.22 -30.93 28.88
C THR A 477 -4.13 -30.35 29.97
N SER A 478 -5.18 -31.07 30.32
CA SER A 478 -6.08 -30.72 31.42
C SER A 478 -5.31 -30.60 32.74
N ALA A 479 -4.28 -31.42 32.94
CA ALA A 479 -3.40 -31.34 34.11
C ALA A 479 -2.57 -30.04 34.13
N GLN A 480 -1.97 -29.66 32.99
CA GLN A 480 -1.21 -28.41 32.85
C GLN A 480 -2.10 -27.18 33.05
N ALA A 481 -3.28 -27.16 32.44
CA ALA A 481 -4.24 -26.08 32.63
C ALA A 481 -4.73 -26.00 34.07
N LYS A 482 -4.98 -27.13 34.74
CA LYS A 482 -5.33 -27.18 36.16
C LYS A 482 -4.26 -26.52 37.02
N GLN A 483 -2.97 -26.82 36.79
CA GLN A 483 -1.86 -26.21 37.52
C GLN A 483 -1.81 -24.69 37.32
N LEU A 484 -2.01 -24.20 36.09
CA LEU A 484 -2.06 -22.77 35.79
C LEU A 484 -3.26 -22.07 36.42
N VAL A 485 -4.45 -22.65 36.32
CA VAL A 485 -5.69 -22.10 36.94
C VAL A 485 -5.58 -22.09 38.47
N ALA A 486 -4.86 -23.03 39.07
CA ALA A 486 -4.62 -23.06 40.51
C ALA A 486 -3.76 -21.89 41.03
N LEU A 487 -3.02 -21.17 40.17
CA LEU A 487 -2.19 -20.01 40.55
C LEU A 487 -3.01 -18.79 40.98
N VAL A 488 -4.32 -18.75 40.71
CA VAL A 488 -5.24 -17.74 41.24
C VAL A 488 -6.07 -18.30 42.40
N SER A 489 -6.37 -17.46 43.39
CA SER A 489 -7.09 -17.87 44.61
C SER A 489 -8.60 -17.66 44.53
N SER A 490 -9.07 -16.65 43.78
CA SER A 490 -10.51 -16.36 43.67
C SER A 490 -11.23 -17.42 42.82
N GLU A 491 -12.34 -17.95 43.32
CA GLU A 491 -13.17 -18.91 42.60
C GLU A 491 -13.72 -18.34 41.28
N SER A 492 -14.13 -17.06 41.28
CA SER A 492 -14.61 -16.39 40.05
C SER A 492 -13.52 -16.35 38.96
N ASN A 493 -12.27 -16.10 39.35
CA ASN A 493 -11.14 -16.08 38.41
C ASN A 493 -10.81 -17.49 37.91
N ARG A 494 -10.88 -18.50 38.79
CA ARG A 494 -10.67 -19.90 38.39
C ARG A 494 -11.72 -20.36 37.39
N LEU A 495 -12.98 -20.03 37.61
CA LEU A 495 -14.08 -20.34 36.70
C LEU A 495 -13.86 -19.67 35.34
N GLN A 496 -13.51 -18.38 35.34
CA GLN A 496 -13.22 -17.64 34.10
C GLN A 496 -12.06 -18.26 33.32
N LEU A 497 -10.95 -18.57 33.98
CA LEU A 497 -9.78 -19.17 33.33
C LEU A 497 -10.04 -20.61 32.87
N ALA A 498 -10.84 -21.39 33.62
CA ALA A 498 -11.24 -22.73 33.21
C ALA A 498 -12.09 -22.70 31.93
N LYS A 499 -13.07 -21.80 31.84
CA LYS A 499 -13.82 -21.60 30.59
C LYS A 499 -12.89 -21.20 29.44
N LEU A 500 -11.99 -20.26 29.71
CA LEU A 500 -11.08 -19.74 28.70
C LEU A 500 -10.09 -20.78 28.17
N SER A 501 -9.62 -21.68 29.03
CA SER A 501 -8.67 -22.73 28.66
C SER A 501 -9.30 -23.84 27.83
N TYR A 502 -10.61 -24.09 27.95
CA TYR A 502 -11.28 -25.25 27.33
C TYR A 502 -10.98 -25.42 25.83
N ARG A 503 -10.98 -24.32 25.06
CA ARG A 503 -10.70 -24.34 23.62
C ARG A 503 -9.29 -24.82 23.27
N THR A 504 -8.35 -24.65 24.18
CA THR A 504 -6.93 -25.01 23.99
C THR A 504 -6.54 -26.31 24.72
N ILE A 505 -7.51 -27.08 25.22
CA ILE A 505 -7.24 -28.39 25.85
C ILE A 505 -7.21 -29.49 24.79
N VAL A 506 -6.16 -30.31 24.84
CA VAL A 506 -5.94 -31.40 23.87
C VAL A 506 -6.61 -32.70 24.30
N ASP A 507 -6.76 -32.91 25.60
CA ASP A 507 -7.30 -34.12 26.23
C ASP A 507 -8.64 -33.82 26.91
N ARG A 508 -9.61 -33.29 26.15
CA ARG A 508 -10.90 -32.82 26.68
C ARG A 508 -11.66 -33.85 27.53
N GLY A 509 -11.43 -35.15 27.30
CA GLY A 509 -11.97 -36.23 28.14
C GLY A 509 -11.53 -36.16 29.61
N ASN A 510 -10.40 -35.50 29.90
CA ASN A 510 -9.84 -35.28 31.23
C ASN A 510 -10.13 -33.89 31.80
N PHE A 511 -10.93 -33.07 31.10
CA PHE A 511 -11.20 -31.69 31.52
C PHE A 511 -11.99 -31.61 32.85
N ASN A 512 -12.65 -32.70 33.24
CA ASN A 512 -13.29 -32.86 34.54
C ASN A 512 -12.36 -32.55 35.72
N GLN A 513 -11.04 -32.69 35.56
CA GLN A 513 -10.05 -32.36 36.60
C GLN A 513 -10.04 -30.87 37.00
N LEU A 514 -10.49 -29.95 36.13
CA LEU A 514 -10.58 -28.51 36.46
C LEU A 514 -11.78 -28.17 37.34
N TYR A 515 -12.80 -29.04 37.40
CA TYR A 515 -13.96 -28.84 38.27
C TYR A 515 -13.58 -28.94 39.74
N GLU A 516 -12.53 -29.69 40.05
CA GLU A 516 -11.96 -29.82 41.40
C GLU A 516 -11.38 -28.49 41.93
N LEU A 517 -11.11 -27.51 41.06
CA LEU A 517 -10.62 -26.18 41.47
C LEU A 517 -11.75 -25.24 41.93
N LEU A 518 -13.01 -25.63 41.73
CA LEU A 518 -14.21 -24.85 42.02
C LEU A 518 -14.93 -25.45 43.23
N ASN A 519 -15.13 -24.66 44.29
CA ASN A 519 -15.71 -25.18 45.54
C ASN A 519 -17.24 -25.23 45.46
N SER A 520 -17.89 -24.24 44.85
CA SER A 520 -19.35 -24.17 44.78
C SER A 520 -19.94 -25.06 43.68
N GLN A 521 -21.12 -25.63 43.95
CA GLN A 521 -21.87 -26.39 42.95
C GLN A 521 -22.33 -25.50 41.78
N THR A 522 -22.61 -24.22 42.05
CA THR A 522 -23.02 -23.25 41.03
C THR A 522 -21.92 -23.05 39.99
N SER A 523 -20.67 -22.77 40.40
CA SER A 523 -19.54 -22.61 39.47
C SER A 523 -19.29 -23.87 38.63
N ARG A 524 -19.42 -25.06 39.24
CA ARG A 524 -19.27 -26.33 38.53
C ARG A 524 -20.37 -26.53 37.47
N ASN A 525 -21.62 -26.25 37.81
CA ASN A 525 -22.75 -26.33 36.86
C ASN A 525 -22.58 -25.32 35.71
N GLU A 526 -22.05 -24.13 36.00
CA GLU A 526 -21.80 -23.10 35.00
C GLU A 526 -20.68 -23.49 34.02
N LEU A 527 -19.60 -24.09 34.54
CA LEU A 527 -18.53 -24.64 33.70
C LEU A 527 -19.03 -25.82 32.85
N ASP A 528 -19.82 -26.73 33.43
CA ASP A 528 -20.44 -27.86 32.72
C ASP A 528 -21.34 -27.41 31.58
N THR A 529 -22.18 -26.39 31.84
CA THR A 529 -23.05 -25.79 30.82
C THR A 529 -22.22 -25.19 29.68
N TYR A 530 -21.14 -24.47 30.01
CA TYR A 530 -20.25 -23.88 29.01
C TYR A 530 -19.58 -24.96 28.14
N VAL A 531 -19.03 -26.00 28.76
CA VAL A 531 -18.36 -27.11 28.07
C VAL A 531 -19.31 -27.86 27.13
N LYS A 532 -20.54 -28.14 27.57
CA LYS A 532 -21.56 -28.82 26.75
C LYS A 532 -22.06 -27.97 25.57
N ALA A 533 -22.08 -26.65 25.72
CA ALA A 533 -22.52 -25.72 24.68
C ALA A 533 -21.42 -25.38 23.65
N TYR A 534 -20.16 -25.69 23.96
CA TYR A 534 -19.01 -25.32 23.14
C TYR A 534 -18.99 -26.13 21.82
N LYS A 535 -18.81 -25.44 20.69
CA LYS A 535 -18.64 -26.02 19.35
C LYS A 535 -17.31 -25.55 18.78
N ASP A 536 -16.58 -26.46 18.14
CA ASP A 536 -15.27 -26.19 17.53
C ASP A 536 -15.34 -25.27 16.31
#